data_AF-A0A2A2LE19-F1
#
_entry.id   AF-A0A2A2LE19-F1
#
_cell.length_a   1.000
_cell.length_b   1.000
_cell.length_c   1.000
_cell.angle_alpha   90.00
_cell.angle_beta   90.00
_cell.angle_gamma   90.00
#
_symmetry.space_group_name_H-M   'P 1'
#
loop_
_entity.id
_entity.type
_entity.pdbx_description
1 polymer ?
#
loop_
_entity_poly.entity_id
_entity_poly.type
_entity_poly.pdbx_seq_one_letter_code
_entity_poly.pdbx_strand_id
1 'polypeptide(L)'
;MFVIQSKDNNIARYVWRCLPSLLALGLWTAEVEVEARERKQHQQQQFVHEDPSIQYLCRGPLAEYAACQCKDDEGSVSCINTQFNDIRMFMAVSTHYKSLTSVTFHGNNFGELPSTPLFGDSSQSSLITLNISANYIVSLNSNILRGLPNLQRFDMSNNEIVLKESDVNFFVHTPLITELYLRHAFTSTINRTVQFEILMRMFEKANLKHLQTLDLSYNYLQSVPYTLPCPFPSLQLLDLRQNFLENLEVNGTCIRGIRTINLSRFEFFHRLNVK
;
A
#
# COMPACT_ATOMS: atom_id res chain seq x y z
N MET A 1 -43.09 49.73 -16.89
CA MET A 1 -42.70 49.81 -15.46
C MET A 1 -41.67 48.71 -15.22
N PHE A 2 -40.53 49.06 -14.63
CA PHE A 2 -39.28 48.31 -14.62
C PHE A 2 -39.40 46.88 -14.07
N VAL A 3 -38.70 45.91 -14.68
CA VAL A 3 -38.36 44.64 -14.03
C VAL A 3 -36.87 44.35 -14.25
N ILE A 4 -36.18 44.28 -13.11
CA ILE A 4 -34.75 44.01 -12.93
C ILE A 4 -34.53 42.50 -13.08
N GLN A 5 -33.51 42.08 -13.84
CA GLN A 5 -33.07 40.68 -13.89
C GLN A 5 -32.28 40.34 -12.62
N SER A 6 -32.77 39.37 -11.84
CA SER A 6 -32.00 38.67 -10.82
C SER A 6 -31.49 37.34 -11.40
N LYS A 7 -30.17 37.11 -11.30
CA LYS A 7 -29.54 35.79 -11.52
C LYS A 7 -29.75 34.97 -10.25
N ASP A 8 -30.89 34.32 -10.12
CA ASP A 8 -31.06 33.14 -9.27
C ASP A 8 -32.27 32.34 -9.77
N ASN A 9 -32.04 31.06 -10.05
CA ASN A 9 -32.93 30.21 -10.85
C ASN A 9 -34.05 29.57 -10.00
N ASN A 10 -34.74 30.37 -9.19
CA ASN A 10 -35.94 29.97 -8.45
C ASN A 10 -36.85 31.19 -8.26
N ILE A 11 -37.72 31.47 -9.22
CA ILE A 11 -38.73 32.52 -9.06
C ILE A 11 -40.08 31.98 -9.53
N ALA A 12 -40.99 31.78 -8.58
CA ALA A 12 -42.43 31.67 -8.85
C ALA A 12 -42.88 32.94 -9.57
N ARG A 13 -43.56 32.81 -10.71
CA ARG A 13 -44.09 33.96 -11.45
C ARG A 13 -45.30 34.52 -10.71
N TYR A 14 -45.17 35.71 -10.14
CA TYR A 14 -46.29 36.47 -9.58
C TYR A 14 -47.00 37.23 -10.70
N VAL A 15 -48.27 36.91 -10.95
CA VAL A 15 -49.12 37.64 -11.91
C VAL A 15 -50.21 38.37 -11.14
N TRP A 16 -50.22 39.71 -11.24
CA TRP A 16 -51.25 40.55 -10.63
C TRP A 16 -52.38 40.76 -11.64
N ARG A 17 -53.60 40.34 -11.32
CA ARG A 17 -54.81 40.66 -12.10
C ARG A 17 -55.75 41.55 -11.28
N CYS A 18 -56.21 42.64 -11.88
CA CYS A 18 -57.35 43.41 -11.37
C CYS A 18 -58.64 42.78 -11.89
N LEU A 19 -59.52 42.34 -10.99
CA LEU A 19 -60.89 41.95 -11.35
C LEU A 19 -61.82 43.20 -11.32
N PRO A 20 -62.70 43.44 -12.32
CA PRO A 20 -63.39 44.72 -12.47
C PRO A 20 -64.58 44.99 -11.51
N SER A 21 -64.85 44.15 -10.51
CA SER A 21 -66.11 44.19 -9.74
C SER A 21 -66.00 44.64 -8.28
N LEU A 22 -64.87 45.18 -7.81
CA LEU A 22 -64.70 45.65 -6.42
C LEU A 22 -64.05 47.05 -6.33
N LEU A 23 -64.64 48.03 -7.01
CA LEU A 23 -64.21 49.44 -6.95
C LEU A 23 -64.84 50.27 -5.80
N ALA A 24 -65.59 49.66 -4.87
CA ALA A 24 -66.38 50.43 -3.91
C ALA A 24 -66.02 50.31 -2.41
N LEU A 25 -65.08 49.43 -1.98
CA LEU A 25 -64.84 49.23 -0.53
C LEU A 25 -63.38 49.04 -0.07
N GLY A 26 -62.37 49.36 -0.89
CA GLY A 26 -60.99 49.56 -0.40
C GLY A 26 -60.31 48.36 0.30
N LEU A 27 -60.76 47.13 0.06
CA LEU A 27 -60.17 45.91 0.60
C LEU A 27 -59.47 45.14 -0.53
N TRP A 28 -58.18 44.84 -0.36
CA TRP A 28 -57.38 44.04 -1.30
C TRP A 28 -57.30 42.60 -0.79
N THR A 29 -57.67 41.63 -1.62
CA THR A 29 -57.45 40.19 -1.34
C THR A 29 -56.56 39.60 -2.43
N ALA A 30 -55.51 38.88 -2.04
CA ALA A 30 -54.62 38.16 -2.95
C ALA A 30 -55.06 36.70 -3.04
N GLU A 31 -55.35 36.21 -4.25
CA GLU A 31 -55.50 34.77 -4.53
C GLU A 31 -54.21 34.24 -5.16
N VAL A 32 -53.71 33.11 -4.63
CA VAL A 32 -52.54 32.41 -5.17
C VAL A 32 -53.05 31.30 -6.08
N GLU A 33 -52.96 31.51 -7.39
CA GLU A 33 -53.25 30.46 -8.37
C GLU A 33 -51.95 29.71 -8.69
N VAL A 34 -51.84 28.47 -8.19
CA VAL A 34 -50.72 27.57 -8.51
C VAL A 34 -51.03 26.88 -9.83
N GLU A 35 -50.48 27.35 -10.94
CA GLU A 35 -50.50 26.59 -12.20
C GLU A 35 -49.71 25.29 -12.01
N ALA A 36 -50.44 24.19 -11.87
CA ALA A 36 -49.89 22.84 -11.88
C ALA A 36 -49.31 22.56 -13.28
N ARG A 37 -47.99 22.66 -13.42
CA ARG A 37 -47.29 22.09 -14.58
C ARG A 37 -47.56 20.59 -14.61
N GLU A 38 -48.19 20.13 -15.70
CA GLU A 38 -48.34 18.72 -16.03
C GLU A 38 -46.99 18.01 -15.86
N ARG A 39 -46.96 17.02 -14.97
CA ARG A 39 -45.82 16.11 -14.86
C ARG A 39 -45.77 15.30 -16.15
N LYS A 40 -44.93 15.72 -17.09
CA LYS A 40 -44.38 14.76 -18.06
C LYS A 40 -43.76 13.65 -17.22
N GLN A 41 -44.34 12.46 -17.29
CA GLN A 41 -43.70 11.23 -16.81
C GLN A 41 -42.41 11.08 -17.62
N HIS A 42 -41.34 11.69 -17.14
CA HIS A 42 -40.03 11.11 -17.37
C HIS A 42 -40.08 9.77 -16.68
N GLN A 43 -40.24 8.70 -17.47
CA GLN A 43 -39.80 7.39 -17.06
C GLN A 43 -38.37 7.58 -16.54
N GLN A 44 -38.21 7.63 -15.22
CA GLN A 44 -36.92 7.35 -14.62
C GLN A 44 -36.64 5.91 -15.04
N GLN A 45 -35.89 5.75 -16.13
CA GLN A 45 -35.10 4.56 -16.30
C GLN A 45 -34.27 4.49 -15.02
N GLN A 46 -34.64 3.58 -14.12
CA GLN A 46 -33.75 3.14 -13.06
C GLN A 46 -32.52 2.57 -13.77
N PHE A 47 -31.54 3.42 -14.01
CA PHE A 47 -30.19 2.95 -14.19
C PHE A 47 -29.83 2.35 -12.84
N VAL A 48 -29.96 1.03 -12.74
CA VAL A 48 -29.24 0.25 -11.73
C VAL A 48 -27.79 0.45 -12.09
N HIS A 49 -27.21 1.54 -11.58
CA HIS A 49 -25.77 1.69 -11.57
C HIS A 49 -25.33 0.71 -10.48
N GLU A 50 -25.07 -0.54 -10.87
CA GLU A 50 -24.33 -1.45 -10.00
C GLU A 50 -23.07 -0.70 -9.62
N ASP A 51 -22.91 -0.42 -8.32
CA ASP A 51 -21.69 0.17 -7.82
C ASP A 51 -20.57 -0.81 -8.20
N PRO A 52 -19.64 -0.40 -9.09
CA PRO A 52 -18.58 -1.29 -9.54
C PRO A 52 -17.68 -1.75 -8.39
N SER A 53 -17.84 -1.17 -7.20
CA SER A 53 -17.17 -1.56 -5.96
C SER A 53 -17.73 -2.85 -5.35
N ILE A 54 -18.95 -3.27 -5.69
CA ILE A 54 -19.59 -4.49 -5.14
C ILE A 54 -18.78 -5.74 -5.51
N GLN A 55 -18.15 -5.76 -6.68
CA GLN A 55 -17.31 -6.89 -7.11
C GLN A 55 -15.99 -7.02 -6.33
N TYR A 56 -15.66 -6.02 -5.51
CA TYR A 56 -14.45 -6.00 -4.68
C TYR A 56 -14.72 -6.25 -3.20
N LEU A 57 -15.95 -6.67 -2.86
CA LEU A 57 -16.34 -6.87 -1.48
C LEU A 57 -15.63 -8.06 -0.86
N CYS A 58 -15.00 -7.82 0.29
CA CYS A 58 -14.32 -8.85 1.04
C CYS A 58 -15.28 -9.80 1.77
N ARG A 59 -14.76 -10.95 2.22
CA ARG A 59 -15.48 -11.99 2.96
C ARG A 59 -14.88 -12.16 4.35
N GLY A 60 -15.67 -12.68 5.27
CA GLY A 60 -15.24 -12.90 6.65
C GLY A 60 -14.94 -11.58 7.37
N PRO A 61 -13.98 -11.56 8.31
CA PRO A 61 -13.64 -10.36 9.09
C PRO A 61 -13.27 -9.14 8.25
N LEU A 62 -12.76 -9.33 7.03
CA LEU A 62 -12.37 -8.24 6.13
C LEU A 62 -13.58 -7.52 5.51
N ALA A 63 -14.76 -8.16 5.48
CA ALA A 63 -15.98 -7.58 4.92
C ALA A 63 -16.47 -6.34 5.70
N GLU A 64 -16.08 -6.22 6.97
CA GLU A 64 -16.44 -5.09 7.83
C GLU A 64 -15.65 -3.80 7.49
N TYR A 65 -14.62 -3.91 6.65
CA TYR A 65 -13.69 -2.83 6.35
C TYR A 65 -13.82 -2.41 4.88
N ALA A 66 -14.57 -1.34 4.63
CA ALA A 66 -14.79 -0.81 3.27
C ALA A 66 -13.49 -0.36 2.57
N ALA A 67 -12.42 -0.12 3.33
CA ALA A 67 -11.09 0.21 2.79
C ALA A 67 -10.30 -1.02 2.30
N CYS A 68 -10.83 -2.24 2.52
CA CYS A 68 -10.32 -3.45 1.91
C CYS A 68 -10.97 -3.69 0.54
N GLN A 69 -10.15 -4.06 -0.44
CA GLN A 69 -10.56 -4.47 -1.77
C GLN A 69 -10.11 -5.91 -2.00
N CYS A 70 -11.06 -6.79 -2.31
CA CYS A 70 -10.82 -8.20 -2.52
C CYS A 70 -11.27 -8.61 -3.91
N LYS A 71 -10.32 -9.01 -4.75
CA LYS A 71 -10.56 -9.44 -6.13
C LYS A 71 -10.30 -10.93 -6.24
N ASP A 72 -11.37 -11.72 -6.15
CA ASP A 72 -11.28 -13.19 -6.15
C ASP A 72 -10.76 -13.74 -7.49
N ASP A 73 -11.09 -13.08 -8.59
CA ASP A 73 -10.69 -13.42 -9.96
C ASP A 73 -9.20 -13.16 -10.22
N GLU A 74 -8.67 -12.05 -9.72
CA GLU A 74 -7.24 -11.73 -9.78
C GLU A 74 -6.44 -12.45 -8.66
N GLY A 75 -7.14 -13.02 -7.67
CA GLY A 75 -6.53 -13.60 -6.47
C GLY A 75 -5.79 -12.55 -5.64
N SER A 76 -6.36 -11.36 -5.48
CA SER A 76 -5.72 -10.28 -4.73
C SER A 76 -6.57 -9.73 -3.58
N VAL A 77 -5.91 -9.44 -2.46
CA VAL A 77 -6.50 -8.75 -1.31
C VAL A 77 -5.65 -7.54 -0.99
N SER A 78 -6.27 -6.37 -0.88
CA SER A 78 -5.59 -5.11 -0.59
C SER A 78 -6.35 -4.32 0.48
N CYS A 79 -5.73 -4.13 1.63
CA CYS A 79 -6.27 -3.35 2.74
C CYS A 79 -5.28 -2.24 3.08
N ILE A 80 -5.64 -1.01 2.73
CA ILE A 80 -4.76 0.15 2.81
C ILE A 80 -5.29 1.13 3.85
N ASN A 81 -4.44 1.55 4.80
CA ASN A 81 -4.77 2.52 5.83
C ASN A 81 -6.03 2.15 6.65
N THR A 82 -6.24 0.86 6.91
CA THR A 82 -7.45 0.36 7.61
C THR A 82 -7.28 0.34 9.12
N GLN A 83 -6.11 0.76 9.63
CA GLN A 83 -5.76 0.80 11.05
C GLN A 83 -5.68 -0.58 11.72
N PHE A 84 -5.50 -1.65 10.93
CA PHE A 84 -5.39 -3.00 11.50
C PHE A 84 -4.20 -3.13 12.43
N ASN A 85 -4.44 -3.57 13.67
CA ASN A 85 -3.41 -3.97 14.62
C ASN A 85 -3.43 -5.49 14.90
N ASP A 86 -4.51 -6.18 14.55
CA ASP A 86 -4.72 -7.59 14.84
C ASP A 86 -4.14 -8.47 13.73
N ILE A 87 -3.04 -9.15 14.01
CA ILE A 87 -2.37 -10.05 13.06
C ILE A 87 -3.27 -11.20 12.57
N ARG A 88 -4.37 -11.52 13.27
CA ARG A 88 -5.33 -12.53 12.83
C ARG A 88 -5.94 -12.20 11.47
N MET A 89 -5.87 -10.95 11.01
CA MET A 89 -6.27 -10.58 9.65
C MET A 89 -5.53 -11.35 8.56
N PHE A 90 -4.25 -11.70 8.76
CA PHE A 90 -3.51 -12.55 7.80
C PHE A 90 -4.08 -13.98 7.74
N MET A 91 -4.49 -14.54 8.88
CA MET A 91 -5.16 -15.85 8.91
C MET A 91 -6.57 -15.79 8.33
N ALA A 92 -7.29 -14.68 8.51
CA ALA A 92 -8.59 -14.46 7.87
C ALA A 92 -8.45 -14.51 6.34
N VAL A 93 -7.39 -13.89 5.80
CA VAL A 93 -7.06 -13.95 4.37
C VAL A 93 -6.91 -15.40 3.89
N SER A 94 -6.06 -16.22 4.51
CA SER A 94 -5.87 -17.63 4.07
C SER A 94 -7.08 -18.52 4.35
N THR A 95 -7.93 -18.16 5.30
CA THR A 95 -9.18 -18.88 5.61
C THR A 95 -10.20 -18.69 4.50
N HIS A 96 -10.38 -17.45 4.03
CA HIS A 96 -11.45 -17.08 3.10
C HIS A 96 -11.05 -17.10 1.63
N TYR A 97 -9.74 -17.02 1.33
CA TYR A 97 -9.23 -16.92 -0.04
C TYR A 97 -8.16 -17.98 -0.29
N LYS A 98 -8.45 -18.95 -1.16
CA LYS A 98 -7.63 -20.17 -1.34
C LYS A 98 -6.60 -20.11 -2.47
N SER A 99 -6.71 -19.13 -3.36
CA SER A 99 -5.86 -19.00 -4.55
C SER A 99 -5.32 -17.58 -4.68
N LEU A 100 -4.72 -17.06 -3.61
CA LEU A 100 -4.17 -15.72 -3.63
C LEU A 100 -2.81 -15.66 -4.29
N THR A 101 -2.63 -14.68 -5.15
CA THR A 101 -1.38 -14.32 -5.80
C THR A 101 -0.76 -13.08 -5.16
N SER A 102 -1.58 -12.17 -4.59
CA SER A 102 -1.11 -10.91 -4.01
C SER A 102 -1.88 -10.54 -2.75
N VAL A 103 -1.15 -10.18 -1.68
CA VAL A 103 -1.72 -9.64 -0.44
C VAL A 103 -1.02 -8.33 -0.09
N THR A 104 -1.81 -7.29 0.12
CA THR A 104 -1.33 -5.96 0.53
C THR A 104 -2.02 -5.53 1.82
N PHE A 105 -1.21 -5.22 2.82
CA PHE A 105 -1.58 -4.67 4.12
C PHE A 105 -0.74 -3.41 4.39
N HIS A 106 -0.84 -2.43 3.50
CA HIS A 106 -0.07 -1.19 3.58
C HIS A 106 -0.70 -0.18 4.55
N GLY A 107 0.11 0.53 5.33
CA GLY A 107 -0.38 1.66 6.12
C GLY A 107 -1.19 1.25 7.35
N ASN A 108 -0.95 0.06 7.89
CA ASN A 108 -1.68 -0.45 9.05
C ASN A 108 -0.84 -0.34 10.34
N ASN A 109 -1.33 -0.90 11.43
CA ASN A 109 -0.75 -0.80 12.76
C ASN A 109 -0.18 -2.13 13.26
N PHE A 110 0.33 -2.99 12.36
CA PHE A 110 0.98 -4.24 12.76
C PHE A 110 2.32 -3.94 13.44
N GLY A 111 2.38 -4.09 14.76
CA GLY A 111 3.59 -3.80 15.55
C GLY A 111 4.47 -5.02 15.81
N GLU A 112 3.87 -6.07 16.35
CA GLU A 112 4.56 -7.32 16.68
C GLU A 112 4.06 -8.44 15.78
N LEU A 113 4.98 -9.07 15.05
CA LEU A 113 4.69 -10.21 14.20
C LEU A 113 4.77 -11.51 15.03
N PRO A 114 3.91 -12.51 14.73
CA PRO A 114 3.81 -13.72 15.53
C PRO A 114 5.04 -14.61 15.34
N SER A 115 5.22 -15.56 16.26
CA SER A 115 6.21 -16.62 16.14
C SER A 115 5.77 -17.78 15.25
N THR A 116 4.57 -17.69 14.66
CA THR A 116 3.95 -18.66 13.75
C THR A 116 3.86 -18.08 12.32
N PRO A 117 3.62 -18.91 11.30
CA PRO A 117 3.39 -18.42 9.94
C PRO A 117 2.23 -17.43 9.85
N LEU A 118 2.35 -16.36 9.06
CA LEU A 118 1.33 -15.31 8.94
C LEU A 118 -0.02 -15.84 8.46
N PHE A 119 0.03 -16.76 7.49
CA PHE A 119 -1.14 -17.30 6.82
C PHE A 119 -1.56 -18.67 7.39
N GLY A 120 -1.09 -19.02 8.59
CA GLY A 120 -1.30 -20.32 9.23
C GLY A 120 -0.41 -21.43 8.67
N ASP A 121 -0.60 -22.65 9.17
CA ASP A 121 0.31 -23.78 8.88
C ASP A 121 0.21 -24.32 7.43
N SER A 122 -0.80 -23.89 6.68
CA SER A 122 -0.99 -24.29 5.29
C SER A 122 -0.11 -23.48 4.34
N SER A 123 0.60 -24.17 3.45
CA SER A 123 1.42 -23.53 2.41
C SER A 123 0.56 -22.69 1.46
N GLN A 124 0.87 -21.41 1.32
CA GLN A 124 0.27 -20.48 0.34
C GLN A 124 1.12 -20.47 -0.94
N SER A 125 1.18 -21.61 -1.61
CA SER A 125 2.06 -21.81 -2.78
C SER A 125 1.68 -20.94 -3.99
N SER A 126 0.47 -20.38 -4.04
CA SER A 126 0.06 -19.44 -5.09
C SER A 126 0.53 -18.00 -4.83
N LEU A 127 0.95 -17.66 -3.60
CA LEU A 127 1.25 -16.28 -3.23
C LEU A 127 2.59 -15.85 -3.81
N ILE A 128 2.56 -14.80 -4.63
CA ILE A 128 3.71 -14.25 -5.36
C ILE A 128 4.13 -12.91 -4.78
N THR A 129 3.17 -12.08 -4.35
CA THR A 129 3.42 -10.74 -3.83
C THR A 129 2.87 -10.59 -2.41
N LEU A 130 3.71 -10.08 -1.51
CA LEU A 130 3.32 -9.70 -0.16
C LEU A 130 3.83 -8.30 0.12
N ASN A 131 2.91 -7.40 0.48
CA ASN A 131 3.24 -6.04 0.90
C ASN A 131 2.71 -5.80 2.31
N ILE A 132 3.62 -5.57 3.25
CA ILE A 132 3.35 -5.20 4.66
C ILE A 132 4.07 -3.88 5.02
N SER A 133 4.31 -3.04 4.02
CA SER A 133 4.97 -1.73 4.18
C SER A 133 4.11 -0.72 4.94
N ALA A 134 4.74 0.33 5.47
CA ALA A 134 4.07 1.37 6.26
C ALA A 134 3.27 0.78 7.41
N ASN A 135 3.88 -0.14 8.16
CA ASN A 135 3.38 -0.59 9.45
C ASN A 135 4.34 -0.08 10.54
N TYR A 136 4.18 -0.57 11.77
CA TYR A 136 5.08 -0.25 12.87
C TYR A 136 5.85 -1.50 13.29
N ILE A 137 6.25 -2.34 12.33
CA ILE A 137 6.89 -3.62 12.63
C ILE A 137 8.26 -3.34 13.24
N VAL A 138 8.45 -3.76 14.50
CA VAL A 138 9.70 -3.59 15.24
C VAL A 138 10.53 -4.86 15.25
N SER A 139 9.89 -6.02 15.43
CA SER A 139 10.58 -7.30 15.57
C SER A 139 10.19 -8.29 14.48
N LEU A 140 11.19 -8.98 13.95
CA LEU A 140 11.00 -10.06 13.00
C LEU A 140 10.93 -11.41 13.72
N ASN A 141 10.39 -12.40 13.00
CA ASN A 141 10.49 -13.81 13.38
C ASN A 141 10.66 -14.65 12.11
N SER A 142 11.56 -15.64 12.13
CA SER A 142 11.88 -16.44 10.94
C SER A 142 10.70 -17.29 10.43
N ASN A 143 9.69 -17.52 11.26
CA ASN A 143 8.55 -18.36 10.88
C ASN A 143 7.48 -17.61 10.07
N ILE A 144 7.49 -16.27 10.04
CA ILE A 144 6.37 -15.52 9.44
C ILE A 144 6.21 -15.77 7.93
N LEU A 145 7.35 -16.00 7.24
CA LEU A 145 7.41 -16.26 5.80
C LEU A 145 7.37 -17.77 5.48
N ARG A 146 7.30 -18.63 6.51
CA ARG A 146 7.15 -20.06 6.32
C ARG A 146 5.81 -20.33 5.62
N GLY A 147 5.83 -21.24 4.66
CA GLY A 147 4.65 -21.53 3.84
C GLY A 147 4.46 -20.58 2.65
N LEU A 148 5.41 -19.69 2.36
CA LEU A 148 5.41 -18.81 1.17
C LEU A 148 6.50 -19.18 0.14
N PRO A 149 6.59 -20.44 -0.32
CA PRO A 149 7.76 -20.93 -1.06
C PRO A 149 7.97 -20.23 -2.42
N ASN A 150 6.92 -19.67 -3.00
CA ASN A 150 6.92 -19.04 -4.32
C ASN A 150 6.85 -17.51 -4.28
N LEU A 151 7.09 -16.91 -3.11
CA LEU A 151 7.10 -15.46 -2.97
C LEU A 151 8.22 -14.86 -3.82
N GLN A 152 7.86 -13.90 -4.69
CA GLN A 152 8.79 -13.22 -5.60
C GLN A 152 8.96 -11.75 -5.24
N ARG A 153 7.88 -11.06 -4.85
CA ARG A 153 7.92 -9.66 -4.45
C ARG A 153 7.57 -9.53 -2.98
N PHE A 154 8.48 -8.97 -2.20
CA PHE A 154 8.26 -8.69 -0.79
C PHE A 154 8.61 -7.25 -0.45
N ASP A 155 7.63 -6.54 0.10
CA ASP A 155 7.78 -5.15 0.51
C ASP A 155 7.46 -5.00 2.00
N MET A 156 8.46 -4.57 2.75
CA MET A 156 8.40 -4.26 4.18
C MET A 156 8.98 -2.86 4.47
N SER A 157 8.95 -1.99 3.46
CA SER A 157 9.41 -0.60 3.55
C SER A 157 8.62 0.21 4.59
N ASN A 158 9.22 1.29 5.09
CA ASN A 158 8.61 2.18 6.10
C ASN A 158 8.11 1.39 7.33
N ASN A 159 9.04 0.73 8.00
CA ASN A 159 8.82 0.05 9.29
C ASN A 159 9.95 0.46 10.25
N GLU A 160 9.98 -0.08 11.47
CA GLU A 160 10.91 0.33 12.52
C GLU A 160 11.75 -0.86 13.04
N ILE A 161 12.24 -1.68 12.10
CA ILE A 161 12.78 -2.99 12.43
C ILE A 161 14.09 -2.87 13.20
N VAL A 162 14.17 -3.67 14.26
CA VAL A 162 15.38 -3.93 15.05
C VAL A 162 15.77 -5.39 14.86
N LEU A 163 16.81 -5.61 14.05
CA LEU A 163 17.36 -6.94 13.79
C LEU A 163 18.03 -7.51 15.03
N LYS A 164 17.80 -8.80 15.25
CA LYS A 164 18.42 -9.63 16.27
C LYS A 164 19.16 -10.79 15.61
N GLU A 165 20.09 -11.40 16.33
CA GLU A 165 20.82 -12.59 15.86
C GLU A 165 19.89 -13.75 15.45
N SER A 166 18.70 -13.85 16.05
CA SER A 166 17.67 -14.82 15.67
C SER A 166 17.13 -14.64 14.25
N ASP A 167 17.25 -13.43 13.70
CA ASP A 167 16.56 -13.03 12.47
C ASP A 167 17.34 -13.41 11.22
N VAL A 168 18.56 -13.91 11.35
CA VAL A 168 19.39 -14.37 10.21
C VAL A 168 18.71 -15.44 9.34
N ASN A 169 17.67 -16.09 9.86
CA ASN A 169 16.87 -17.09 9.15
C ASN A 169 15.62 -16.51 8.47
N PHE A 170 15.39 -15.20 8.49
CA PHE A 170 14.10 -14.61 8.12
C PHE A 170 13.65 -14.95 6.69
N PHE A 171 14.56 -14.90 5.72
CA PHE A 171 14.27 -15.16 4.30
C PHE A 171 14.54 -16.59 3.83
N VAL A 172 14.91 -17.53 4.70
CA VAL A 172 15.31 -18.90 4.27
C VAL A 172 14.18 -19.69 3.65
N HIS A 173 12.92 -19.32 3.91
CA HIS A 173 11.73 -19.97 3.38
C HIS A 173 11.24 -19.36 2.05
N THR A 174 11.89 -18.30 1.56
CA THR A 174 11.48 -17.56 0.37
C THR A 174 12.66 -17.38 -0.60
N PRO A 175 13.26 -18.47 -1.12
CA PRO A 175 14.47 -18.42 -1.95
C PRO A 175 14.22 -17.84 -3.36
N LEU A 176 12.96 -17.71 -3.77
CA LEU A 176 12.55 -17.25 -5.11
C LEU A 176 12.28 -15.74 -5.18
N ILE A 177 12.57 -14.98 -4.12
CA ILE A 177 12.39 -13.52 -4.13
C ILE A 177 13.24 -12.91 -5.26
N THR A 178 12.57 -12.14 -6.12
CA THR A 178 13.14 -11.37 -7.23
C THR A 178 13.17 -9.88 -6.92
N GLU A 179 12.24 -9.38 -6.09
CA GLU A 179 12.15 -7.98 -5.70
C GLU A 179 11.98 -7.86 -4.19
N LEU A 180 12.95 -7.21 -3.54
CA LEU A 180 12.96 -6.98 -2.10
C LEU A 180 13.05 -5.48 -1.80
N TYR A 181 12.03 -4.96 -1.12
CA TYR A 181 11.95 -3.56 -0.74
C TYR A 181 12.08 -3.39 0.78
N LEU A 182 13.18 -2.75 1.18
CA LEU A 182 13.57 -2.44 2.55
C LEU A 182 13.81 -0.94 2.71
N ARG A 183 13.08 -0.11 1.94
CA ARG A 183 13.21 1.34 2.00
C ARG A 183 12.75 1.84 3.37
N HIS A 184 13.59 2.58 4.09
CA HIS A 184 13.25 3.10 5.42
C HIS A 184 12.67 2.01 6.35
N ALA A 185 13.30 0.84 6.38
CA ALA A 185 12.76 -0.33 7.08
C ALA A 185 13.32 -0.50 8.50
N PHE A 186 14.47 0.12 8.81
CA PHE A 186 15.22 -0.11 10.05
C PHE A 186 15.22 1.11 10.98
N THR A 187 15.25 0.87 12.29
CA THR A 187 15.34 1.95 13.28
C THR A 187 16.69 2.69 13.22
N SER A 188 16.67 4.01 13.45
CA SER A 188 17.86 4.86 13.38
C SER A 188 18.69 4.91 14.67
N THR A 189 18.10 4.46 15.78
CA THR A 189 18.56 4.72 17.15
C THR A 189 19.48 3.65 17.72
N ILE A 190 19.63 2.51 17.04
CA ILE A 190 20.34 1.32 17.58
C ILE A 190 21.52 0.96 16.68
N ASN A 191 22.73 0.86 17.28
CA ASN A 191 23.98 0.29 16.76
C ASN A 191 23.96 -0.12 15.26
N ARG A 192 24.05 0.87 14.37
CA ARG A 192 23.84 0.73 12.93
C ARG A 192 24.77 -0.32 12.29
N THR A 193 26.02 -0.35 12.72
CA THR A 193 27.01 -1.33 12.25
C THR A 193 26.57 -2.76 12.54
N VAL A 194 26.13 -3.04 13.77
CA VAL A 194 25.69 -4.39 14.19
C VAL A 194 24.42 -4.80 13.45
N GLN A 195 23.45 -3.89 13.31
CA GLN A 195 22.22 -4.13 12.55
C GLN A 195 22.54 -4.54 11.11
N PHE A 196 23.48 -3.84 10.47
CA PHE A 196 23.86 -4.13 9.10
C PHE A 196 24.66 -5.44 8.96
N GLU A 197 25.54 -5.78 9.91
CA GLU A 197 26.21 -7.08 9.93
C GLU A 197 25.22 -8.25 10.00
N ILE A 198 24.16 -8.12 10.82
CA ILE A 198 23.09 -9.12 10.90
C ILE A 198 22.33 -9.20 9.56
N LEU A 199 22.02 -8.06 8.94
CA LEU A 199 21.36 -8.00 7.63
C LEU A 199 22.18 -8.74 6.55
N MET A 200 23.49 -8.53 6.51
CA MET A 200 24.38 -9.22 5.57
C MET A 200 24.39 -10.74 5.77
N ARG A 201 24.51 -11.19 7.03
CA ARG A 201 24.44 -12.61 7.36
C ARG A 201 23.09 -13.22 7.00
N MET A 202 22.01 -12.46 7.16
CA MET A 202 20.67 -12.86 6.72
C MET A 202 20.62 -13.07 5.21
N PHE A 203 21.16 -12.13 4.42
CA PHE A 203 21.22 -12.23 2.96
C PHE A 203 22.08 -13.40 2.46
N GLU A 204 23.25 -13.61 3.05
CA GLU A 204 24.13 -14.74 2.74
C GLU A 204 23.42 -16.07 2.99
N LYS A 205 22.68 -16.18 4.09
CA LYS A 205 21.96 -17.39 4.47
C LYS A 205 20.72 -17.65 3.63
N ALA A 206 20.04 -16.61 3.19
CA ALA A 206 18.80 -16.68 2.44
C ALA A 206 18.96 -17.26 1.02
N ASN A 207 20.18 -17.23 0.47
CA ASN A 207 20.50 -17.76 -0.85
C ASN A 207 19.59 -17.21 -1.97
N LEU A 208 19.39 -15.88 -1.98
CA LEU A 208 18.50 -15.16 -2.90
C LEU A 208 19.09 -15.03 -4.31
N LYS A 209 19.36 -16.17 -4.96
CA LYS A 209 20.00 -16.22 -6.29
C LYS A 209 19.20 -15.56 -7.40
N HIS A 210 17.89 -15.42 -7.21
CA HIS A 210 16.96 -14.85 -8.18
C HIS A 210 16.69 -13.36 -7.95
N LEU A 211 17.27 -12.75 -6.91
CA LEU A 211 17.04 -11.34 -6.59
C LEU A 211 17.55 -10.45 -7.73
N GLN A 212 16.66 -9.62 -8.28
CA GLN A 212 16.91 -8.68 -9.36
C GLN A 212 16.86 -7.23 -8.86
N THR A 213 15.99 -6.95 -7.90
CA THR A 213 15.81 -5.62 -7.32
C THR A 213 15.99 -5.68 -5.81
N LEU A 214 16.93 -4.88 -5.31
CA LEU A 214 17.13 -4.66 -3.88
C LEU A 214 17.07 -3.16 -3.58
N ASP A 215 16.05 -2.74 -2.84
CA ASP A 215 15.91 -1.37 -2.35
C ASP A 215 16.28 -1.28 -0.87
N LEU A 216 17.41 -0.63 -0.58
CA LEU A 216 17.92 -0.31 0.74
C LEU A 216 17.95 1.21 0.98
N SER A 217 17.17 1.98 0.21
CA SER A 217 17.15 3.43 0.27
C SER A 217 16.53 3.98 1.56
N TYR A 218 16.81 5.24 1.88
CA TYR A 218 16.25 5.94 3.06
C TYR A 218 16.50 5.20 4.39
N ASN A 219 17.57 4.43 4.45
CA ASN A 219 18.05 3.82 5.68
C ASN A 219 19.20 4.65 6.26
N TYR A 220 19.82 4.12 7.31
CA TYR A 220 20.85 4.83 8.07
C TYR A 220 22.26 4.27 7.81
N LEU A 221 22.51 3.73 6.62
CA LEU A 221 23.76 3.05 6.30
C LEU A 221 24.92 4.06 6.18
N GLN A 222 25.97 3.87 6.98
CA GLN A 222 27.19 4.70 6.93
C GLN A 222 28.29 4.10 6.06
N SER A 223 28.30 2.77 5.96
CA SER A 223 29.16 2.02 5.07
C SER A 223 28.42 0.77 4.59
N VAL A 224 28.91 0.18 3.50
CA VAL A 224 28.51 -1.16 3.06
C VAL A 224 29.77 -1.98 2.80
N PRO A 225 29.75 -3.30 3.04
CA PRO A 225 30.88 -4.16 2.82
C PRO A 225 31.13 -4.34 1.32
N TYR A 226 32.40 -4.59 1.00
CA TYR A 226 32.87 -4.92 -0.33
C TYR A 226 32.08 -6.06 -1.00
N THR A 227 31.55 -6.97 -0.20
CA THR A 227 30.82 -8.16 -0.64
C THR A 227 29.30 -7.99 -0.71
N LEU A 228 28.74 -6.80 -0.44
CA LEU A 228 27.28 -6.56 -0.46
C LEU A 228 26.56 -7.16 -1.69
N PRO A 229 27.08 -7.04 -2.93
CA PRO A 229 26.38 -7.56 -4.10
C PRO A 229 26.53 -9.08 -4.29
N CYS A 230 27.52 -9.71 -3.63
CA CYS A 230 27.92 -11.09 -3.91
C CYS A 230 26.86 -12.17 -3.59
N PRO A 231 25.99 -12.01 -2.58
CA PRO A 231 24.87 -12.92 -2.35
C PRO A 231 23.83 -12.94 -3.50
N PHE A 232 23.86 -11.96 -4.41
CA PHE A 232 22.80 -11.70 -5.38
C PHE A 232 23.32 -11.78 -6.84
N PRO A 233 23.61 -12.97 -7.36
CA PRO A 233 24.19 -13.13 -8.70
C PRO A 233 23.31 -12.63 -9.85
N SER A 234 21.99 -12.50 -9.64
CA SER A 234 21.03 -12.00 -10.65
C SER A 234 20.68 -10.52 -10.48
N LEU A 235 21.35 -9.80 -9.57
CA LEU A 235 20.97 -8.43 -9.22
C LEU A 235 21.12 -7.48 -10.41
N GLN A 236 20.07 -6.70 -10.68
CA GLN A 236 20.01 -5.72 -11.77
C GLN A 236 19.89 -4.29 -11.23
N LEU A 237 19.17 -4.10 -10.12
CA LEU A 237 18.96 -2.81 -9.49
C LEU A 237 19.33 -2.89 -8.01
N LEU A 238 20.26 -2.02 -7.60
CA LEU A 238 20.59 -1.76 -6.20
C LEU A 238 20.29 -0.30 -5.87
N ASP A 239 19.34 -0.04 -4.99
CA ASP A 239 19.02 1.31 -4.53
C ASP A 239 19.62 1.56 -3.14
N LEU A 240 20.55 2.50 -3.05
CA LEU A 240 21.20 2.94 -1.81
C LEU A 240 21.00 4.44 -1.57
N ARG A 241 20.09 5.09 -2.32
CA ARG A 241 19.87 6.54 -2.21
C ARG A 241 19.46 6.92 -0.79
N GLN A 242 19.79 8.14 -0.38
CA GLN A 242 19.36 8.68 0.93
C GLN A 242 19.81 7.79 2.11
N ASN A 243 21.04 7.30 2.05
CA ASN A 243 21.79 6.77 3.18
C ASN A 243 22.88 7.77 3.60
N PHE A 244 23.69 7.42 4.59
CA PHE A 244 24.81 8.22 5.10
C PHE A 244 26.17 7.70 4.59
N LEU A 245 26.20 7.12 3.38
CA LEU A 245 27.40 6.54 2.80
C LEU A 245 28.37 7.64 2.37
N GLU A 246 29.61 7.61 2.88
CA GLU A 246 30.69 8.51 2.45
C GLU A 246 31.36 8.00 1.16
N ASN A 247 31.55 6.69 1.05
CA ASN A 247 32.19 6.02 -0.09
C ASN A 247 31.52 4.68 -0.37
N LEU A 248 31.59 4.22 -1.62
CA LEU A 248 31.14 2.88 -2.01
C LEU A 248 32.28 2.13 -2.68
N GLU A 249 32.79 1.10 -1.99
CA GLU A 249 33.72 0.12 -2.54
C GLU A 249 33.02 -1.24 -2.68
N VAL A 250 32.93 -1.77 -3.90
CA VAL A 250 32.25 -3.04 -4.17
C VAL A 250 33.08 -3.95 -5.06
N ASN A 251 32.89 -5.26 -4.87
CA ASN A 251 33.54 -6.28 -5.67
C ASN A 251 33.01 -6.28 -7.11
N GLY A 252 33.89 -5.93 -8.05
CA GLY A 252 33.64 -5.89 -9.49
C GLY A 252 33.20 -7.23 -10.07
N THR A 253 33.62 -8.35 -9.45
CA THR A 253 33.19 -9.69 -9.88
C THR A 253 31.72 -9.97 -9.57
N CYS A 254 31.16 -9.31 -8.55
CA CYS A 254 29.80 -9.53 -8.06
C CYS A 254 28.76 -8.58 -8.69
N ILE A 255 29.18 -7.52 -9.39
CA ILE A 255 28.27 -6.51 -9.95
C ILE A 255 28.07 -6.64 -11.47
N ARG A 256 28.55 -7.72 -12.10
CA ARG A 256 28.51 -7.90 -13.56
C ARG A 256 27.11 -7.84 -14.17
N GLY A 257 26.09 -8.24 -13.41
CA GLY A 257 24.68 -8.20 -13.83
C GLY A 257 23.95 -6.90 -13.52
N ILE A 258 24.55 -6.01 -12.71
CA ILE A 258 23.88 -4.81 -12.22
C ILE A 258 23.80 -3.77 -13.34
N ARG A 259 22.58 -3.30 -13.60
CA ARG A 259 22.27 -2.27 -14.58
C ARG A 259 22.19 -0.88 -13.94
N THR A 260 21.79 -0.82 -12.67
CA THR A 260 21.56 0.44 -11.97
C THR A 260 21.99 0.33 -10.52
N ILE A 261 22.89 1.22 -10.10
CA ILE A 261 23.17 1.48 -8.69
C ILE A 261 22.72 2.91 -8.42
N ASN A 262 21.66 3.08 -7.64
CA ASN A 262 21.16 4.40 -7.30
C ASN A 262 21.85 4.93 -6.03
N LEU A 263 22.54 6.03 -6.23
CA LEU A 263 23.40 6.72 -5.27
C LEU A 263 22.96 8.19 -5.11
N SER A 264 21.71 8.51 -5.46
CA SER A 264 21.26 9.90 -5.47
C SER A 264 21.08 10.47 -4.06
N ARG A 265 21.34 11.79 -3.94
CA ARG A 265 21.24 12.58 -2.70
C ARG A 265 22.11 12.06 -1.55
N PHE A 266 23.41 12.13 -1.76
CA PHE A 266 24.41 12.07 -0.72
C PHE A 266 24.93 13.48 -0.44
N GLU A 267 24.94 13.91 0.82
CA GLU A 267 25.64 15.15 1.19
C GLU A 267 27.18 14.97 1.19
N PHE A 268 27.67 13.73 1.30
CA PHE A 268 29.10 13.42 1.54
C PHE A 268 29.69 12.35 0.61
N PHE A 269 28.99 11.89 -0.42
CA PHE A 269 29.54 10.86 -1.29
C PHE A 269 30.55 11.45 -2.26
N HIS A 270 31.77 10.96 -2.15
CA HIS A 270 32.88 11.48 -2.93
C HIS A 270 33.23 10.59 -4.12
N ARG A 271 33.15 9.25 -3.98
CA ARG A 271 33.64 8.31 -5.02
C ARG A 271 32.93 6.95 -5.01
N LEU A 272 32.69 6.43 -6.23
CA LEU A 272 32.38 5.02 -6.49
C LEU A 272 33.66 4.32 -6.95
N ASN A 273 34.12 3.31 -6.22
CA ASN A 273 35.26 2.47 -6.60
C ASN A 273 34.80 1.02 -6.82
N VAL A 274 35.05 0.51 -8.02
CA VAL A 274 34.87 -0.90 -8.37
C VAL A 274 36.26 -1.53 -8.49
N LYS A 275 36.57 -2.52 -7.66
CA LYS A 275 37.81 -3.30 -7.68
C LYS A 275 37.50 -4.75 -8.03
#